data_AF-A0A519Y317-F1
#
_entry.id   AF-A0A519Y317-F1
#
_cell.length_a   1.000
_cell.length_b   1.000
_cell.length_c   1.000
_cell.angle_alpha   90.00
_cell.angle_beta   90.00
_cell.angle_gamma   90.00
#
_symmetry.space_group_name_H-M   'P 1'
#
loop_
_entity.id
_entity.type
_entity.pdbx_description
1 polymer ?
#
loop_
_entity_poly.entity_id
_entity_poly.type
_entity_poly.pdbx_seq_one_letter_code
_entity_poly.pdbx_strand_id
1 'polypeptide(L)'
;MSLTATGNLAAGATYSWSLGNRRTATGAGPFNVIYTSGGSYTITLITTYASGCQTTSTATVFIGQSIVSCCPANIPASNLLGTVGTSTTLSGGGTYSGSYRVLGDLVLTNGNYTLNNATFYVEGVAGKAAIFTGGYQRNVSGSTITVGANATLTLDNSTLTAAGSTTDCPMWRGVVLDDRGQAPAGAPYQLVVQNNSVISHALCAVKAETSTPAYVLDHSTFAHNLTHVYDKAIHTGSQVSQIAHCTFSSDPAQMHLPYDQTSTSDKFYTYQALCLTPNGNYNNVLDVHDNT
;
A
#
# COMPACT_ATOMS: atom_id res chain seq x y z
N MET A 1 -2.06 17.01 -15.82
CA MET A 1 -2.08 16.26 -17.11
C MET A 1 -2.27 17.25 -18.25
N SER A 2 -1.57 17.05 -19.38
CA SER A 2 -1.71 17.85 -20.60
C SER A 2 -2.46 17.03 -21.66
N LEU A 3 -3.46 17.62 -22.30
CA LEU A 3 -4.28 16.98 -23.34
C LEU A 3 -4.07 17.67 -24.68
N THR A 4 -3.74 16.90 -25.72
CA THR A 4 -3.54 17.39 -27.10
C THR A 4 -4.19 16.43 -28.08
N ALA A 5 -4.86 16.94 -29.11
CA ALA A 5 -5.28 16.12 -30.25
C ALA A 5 -4.07 15.75 -31.12
N THR A 6 -3.86 14.46 -31.37
CA THR A 6 -2.79 13.97 -32.24
C THR A 6 -3.38 13.20 -33.43
N GLY A 7 -2.71 13.27 -34.60
CA GLY A 7 -3.18 12.66 -35.84
C GLY A 7 -3.18 13.62 -37.03
N ASN A 8 -3.81 13.22 -38.14
CA ASN A 8 -3.92 14.04 -39.35
C ASN A 8 -5.00 15.11 -39.14
N LEU A 9 -4.62 16.23 -38.51
CA LEU A 9 -5.51 17.35 -38.20
C LEU A 9 -6.02 17.96 -39.52
N ALA A 10 -7.28 17.71 -39.85
CA ALA A 10 -7.87 18.22 -41.08
C ALA A 10 -7.97 19.75 -41.03
N ALA A 11 -7.53 20.41 -42.10
CA ALA A 11 -7.61 21.86 -42.24
C ALA A 11 -9.08 22.31 -42.13
N GLY A 12 -9.37 23.24 -41.22
CA GLY A 12 -10.72 23.75 -40.97
C GLY A 12 -11.62 22.90 -40.08
N ALA A 13 -11.12 21.82 -39.48
CA ALA A 13 -11.86 21.06 -38.48
C ALA A 13 -11.93 21.79 -37.12
N THR A 14 -13.06 21.67 -36.42
CA THR A 14 -13.24 22.18 -35.06
C THR A 14 -13.26 21.04 -34.04
N TYR A 15 -12.74 21.29 -32.84
CA TYR A 15 -12.58 20.28 -31.80
C TYR A 15 -13.31 20.71 -30.53
N SER A 16 -14.13 19.82 -29.98
CA SER A 16 -14.85 20.01 -28.72
C SER A 16 -14.53 18.87 -27.77
N TRP A 17 -14.16 19.20 -26.54
CA TRP A 17 -13.77 18.24 -25.51
C TRP A 17 -14.77 18.26 -24.36
N SER A 18 -15.19 17.08 -23.91
CA SER A 18 -15.79 16.83 -22.59
C SER A 18 -14.76 16.11 -21.72
N LEU A 19 -14.44 16.67 -20.55
CA LEU A 19 -13.32 16.19 -19.72
C LEU A 19 -13.76 15.23 -18.61
N GLY A 20 -15.03 14.80 -18.59
CA GLY A 20 -15.55 13.90 -17.55
C GLY A 20 -15.75 14.52 -16.16
N ASN A 21 -15.21 15.72 -15.90
CA ASN A 21 -15.35 16.46 -14.63
C ASN A 21 -16.32 17.66 -14.73
N ARG A 22 -17.34 17.58 -15.59
CA ARG A 22 -18.28 18.68 -15.93
C ARG A 22 -17.64 19.91 -16.59
N ARG A 23 -16.36 19.84 -16.99
CA ARG A 23 -15.68 20.89 -17.75
C ARG A 23 -15.53 20.49 -19.21
N THR A 24 -15.44 21.50 -20.06
CA THR A 24 -15.23 21.37 -21.50
C THR A 24 -14.01 22.18 -21.94
N ALA A 25 -13.49 21.87 -23.13
CA ALA A 25 -12.45 22.64 -23.80
C ALA A 25 -12.69 22.67 -25.32
N THR A 26 -12.10 23.64 -26.01
CA THR A 26 -12.24 23.80 -27.47
C THR A 26 -10.90 24.05 -28.15
N GLY A 27 -10.71 23.48 -29.33
CA GLY A 27 -9.46 23.57 -30.10
C GLY A 27 -8.57 22.33 -29.96
N ALA A 28 -7.44 22.31 -30.67
CA ALA A 28 -6.56 21.14 -30.75
C ALA A 28 -5.71 20.88 -29.48
N GLY A 29 -5.66 21.84 -28.54
CA GLY A 29 -4.76 21.80 -27.37
C GLY A 29 -3.35 22.33 -27.67
N PRO A 30 -2.38 22.16 -26.76
CA PRO A 30 -2.50 21.46 -25.47
C PRO A 30 -3.33 22.21 -24.42
N PHE A 31 -3.99 21.48 -23.51
CA PHE A 31 -4.69 22.03 -22.35
C PHE A 31 -4.18 21.42 -21.04
N ASN A 32 -4.03 22.24 -20.01
CA ASN A 32 -3.79 21.77 -18.63
C ASN A 32 -5.13 21.57 -17.91
N VAL A 33 -5.39 20.33 -17.49
CA VAL A 33 -6.61 19.97 -16.75
C VAL A 33 -6.25 19.49 -15.35
N ILE A 34 -6.98 20.00 -14.36
CA ILE A 34 -6.88 19.65 -12.94
C ILE A 34 -8.15 18.91 -12.54
N TYR A 35 -7.98 17.72 -11.96
CA TYR A 35 -9.03 16.93 -11.31
C TYR A 35 -8.80 17.01 -9.81
N THR A 36 -9.77 17.53 -9.06
CA THR A 36 -9.65 17.78 -7.62
C THR A 36 -10.11 16.60 -6.76
N SER A 37 -10.89 15.69 -7.36
CA SER A 37 -11.32 14.44 -6.75
C SER A 37 -10.74 13.30 -7.57
N GLY A 38 -10.41 12.19 -6.92
CA GLY A 38 -10.10 10.96 -7.65
C GLY A 38 -11.36 10.24 -8.12
N GLY A 39 -11.17 9.30 -9.03
CA GLY A 39 -12.21 8.58 -9.74
C GLY A 39 -11.80 8.34 -11.20
N SER A 40 -12.66 7.61 -11.90
CA SER A 40 -12.52 7.39 -13.34
C SER A 40 -13.22 8.50 -14.11
N TYR A 41 -12.50 9.16 -15.01
CA TYR A 41 -12.99 10.25 -15.84
C TYR A 41 -12.93 9.85 -17.32
N THR A 42 -14.09 9.74 -17.96
CA THR A 42 -14.17 9.53 -19.41
C THR A 42 -14.05 10.88 -20.13
N ILE A 43 -12.92 11.07 -20.80
CA ILE A 43 -12.67 12.20 -21.69
C ILE A 43 -13.21 11.85 -23.08
N THR A 44 -13.99 12.75 -23.66
CA THR A 44 -14.57 12.61 -25.00
C THR A 44 -14.12 13.79 -25.87
N LEU A 45 -13.57 13.51 -27.04
CA LEU A 45 -13.26 14.48 -28.09
C LEU A 45 -14.24 14.29 -29.24
N ILE A 46 -14.88 15.38 -29.66
CA ILE A 46 -15.68 15.43 -30.88
C ILE A 46 -14.97 16.34 -31.88
N THR A 47 -14.59 15.77 -33.02
CA THR A 47 -14.01 16.50 -34.15
C THR A 47 -15.08 16.70 -35.20
N THR A 48 -15.33 17.94 -35.60
CA THR A 48 -16.24 18.29 -36.69
C THR A 48 -15.44 18.77 -37.89
N TYR A 49 -15.58 18.11 -39.02
CA TYR A 49 -14.90 18.47 -40.28
C TYR A 49 -15.66 19.58 -41.00
N ALA A 50 -15.00 20.28 -41.93
CA ALA A 50 -15.61 21.33 -42.74
C ALA A 50 -16.84 20.84 -43.55
N SER A 51 -16.94 19.53 -43.83
CA SER A 51 -18.10 18.90 -44.45
C SER A 51 -19.31 18.74 -43.53
N GLY A 52 -19.18 19.06 -42.24
CA GLY A 52 -20.20 18.82 -41.21
C GLY A 52 -20.16 17.41 -40.60
N CYS A 53 -19.32 16.50 -41.12
CA CYS A 53 -19.14 15.18 -40.53
C CYS A 53 -18.52 15.29 -39.13
N GLN A 54 -18.93 14.42 -38.20
CA GLN A 54 -18.39 14.36 -36.84
C GLN A 54 -17.79 13.00 -36.53
N THR A 55 -16.65 13.00 -35.86
CA THR A 55 -16.01 11.80 -35.29
C THR A 55 -15.86 11.99 -33.79
N THR A 56 -16.13 10.92 -33.03
CA THR A 56 -16.00 10.91 -31.57
C THR A 56 -14.90 9.95 -31.15
N SER A 57 -14.02 10.41 -30.26
CA SER A 57 -12.97 9.61 -29.63
C SER A 57 -13.09 9.71 -28.11
N THR A 58 -12.86 8.60 -27.41
CA THR A 58 -12.94 8.54 -25.95
C THR A 58 -11.66 7.99 -25.35
N ALA A 59 -11.25 8.55 -24.20
CA ALA A 59 -10.15 8.05 -23.39
C ALA A 59 -10.54 8.10 -21.92
N THR A 60 -10.24 7.05 -21.17
CA THR A 60 -10.50 7.00 -19.73
C THR A 60 -9.23 7.39 -18.98
N VAL A 61 -9.34 8.36 -18.08
CA VAL A 61 -8.27 8.76 -17.17
C VAL A 61 -8.67 8.38 -15.77
N PHE A 62 -7.81 7.60 -15.11
CA PHE A 62 -7.96 7.29 -13.70
C PHE A 62 -7.18 8.31 -12.86
N ILE A 63 -7.87 8.97 -11.94
CA ILE A 63 -7.24 9.82 -10.93
C ILE A 63 -7.34 9.04 -9.62
N GLY A 64 -6.21 8.58 -9.09
CA GLY A 64 -6.18 7.92 -7.78
C GLY A 64 -6.78 8.84 -6.73
N GLN A 65 -7.82 8.40 -6.02
CA GLN A 65 -8.21 9.05 -4.79
C GLN A 65 -7.19 8.67 -3.74
N SER A 66 -6.38 9.60 -3.22
CA SER A 66 -5.76 9.39 -1.90
C SER A 66 -6.84 9.51 -0.84
N ILE A 67 -7.68 8.48 -0.69
CA ILE A 67 -8.51 8.33 0.51
C ILE A 67 -7.71 7.58 1.57
N VAL A 68 -6.63 8.22 2.04
CA VAL A 68 -6.24 7.99 3.42
C VAL A 68 -7.02 9.00 4.23
N SER A 69 -8.06 8.51 4.91
CA SER A 69 -8.56 9.21 6.08
C SER A 69 -7.36 9.35 7.01
N CYS A 70 -6.80 10.55 7.01
CA CYS A 70 -5.74 10.94 7.91
C CYS A 70 -6.13 10.51 9.32
N CYS A 71 -5.12 10.07 10.08
CA CYS A 71 -5.22 9.76 11.50
C CYS A 71 -6.25 10.70 12.16
N PRO A 72 -7.28 10.17 12.88
CA PRO A 72 -8.28 11.02 13.50
C PRO A 72 -7.54 12.09 14.31
N ALA A 73 -7.88 13.36 14.09
CA ALA A 73 -7.11 14.51 14.58
C ALA A 73 -6.88 14.50 16.11
N ASN A 74 -7.60 13.65 16.84
CA ASN A 74 -7.62 13.57 18.30
C ASN A 74 -7.37 12.14 18.80
N ILE A 75 -6.18 11.57 18.55
CA ILE A 75 -5.75 10.37 19.28
C ILE A 75 -5.29 10.78 20.69
N PRO A 76 -5.87 10.22 21.77
CA PRO A 76 -5.45 10.52 23.14
C PRO A 76 -3.97 10.26 23.36
N ALA A 77 -3.31 11.07 24.19
CA ALA A 77 -1.88 10.90 24.50
C ALA A 77 -1.56 9.49 25.07
N SER A 78 -2.50 8.88 25.79
CA SER A 78 -2.39 7.50 26.30
C SER A 78 -2.35 6.43 25.21
N ASN A 79 -2.74 6.77 23.98
CA ASN A 79 -2.82 5.86 22.85
C ASN A 79 -1.70 6.14 21.82
N LEU A 80 -0.71 6.96 22.20
CA LEU A 80 0.52 7.14 21.43
C LEU A 80 1.51 6.04 21.83
N LEU A 81 1.99 5.31 20.83
CA LEU A 81 2.95 4.23 21.01
C LEU A 81 4.30 4.63 20.41
N GLY A 82 5.30 4.67 21.27
CA GLY A 82 6.69 4.99 20.91
C GLY A 82 6.95 6.47 20.66
N THR A 83 8.15 6.76 20.16
CA THR A 83 8.65 8.12 19.92
C THR A 83 9.23 8.23 18.52
N VAL A 84 9.02 9.38 17.86
CA VAL A 84 9.49 9.65 16.49
C VAL A 84 10.99 9.41 16.35
N GLY A 85 11.37 8.65 15.32
CA GLY A 85 12.77 8.33 14.99
C GLY A 85 13.45 7.36 15.95
N THR A 86 12.70 6.74 16.87
CA THR A 86 13.25 5.78 17.84
C THR A 86 12.60 4.40 17.70
N SER A 87 13.31 3.37 18.15
CA SER A 87 12.77 2.03 18.32
C SER A 87 12.32 1.85 19.77
N THR A 88 11.02 1.61 19.97
CA THR A 88 10.38 1.39 21.26
C THR A 88 10.02 -0.09 21.41
N THR A 89 10.46 -0.73 22.49
CA THR A 89 10.11 -2.12 22.77
C THR A 89 8.95 -2.21 23.75
N LEU A 90 7.92 -2.99 23.40
CA LEU A 90 6.87 -3.43 24.32
C LEU A 90 7.15 -4.88 24.73
N SER A 91 6.92 -5.18 26.01
CA SER A 91 7.03 -6.52 26.58
C SER A 91 5.82 -6.84 27.47
N GLY A 92 5.47 -8.13 27.59
CA GLY A 92 4.38 -8.60 28.46
C GLY A 92 3.02 -8.78 27.78
N GLY A 93 2.85 -8.28 26.56
CA GLY A 93 1.58 -8.36 25.82
C GLY A 93 0.54 -7.33 26.28
N GLY A 94 -0.65 -7.39 25.70
CA GLY A 94 -1.75 -6.48 26.01
C GLY A 94 -2.89 -6.59 24.99
N THR A 95 -4.07 -6.06 25.34
CA THR A 95 -5.19 -5.91 24.41
C THR A 95 -5.44 -4.42 24.14
N TYR A 96 -5.58 -4.08 22.87
CA TYR A 96 -5.76 -2.73 22.37
C TYR A 96 -7.13 -2.62 21.68
N SER A 97 -7.85 -1.53 21.93
CA SER A 97 -9.16 -1.25 21.32
C SER A 97 -9.30 0.23 20.99
N GLY A 98 -9.97 0.56 19.88
CA GLY A 98 -10.05 1.94 19.38
C GLY A 98 -8.80 2.40 18.63
N SER A 99 -8.57 3.71 18.56
CA SER A 99 -7.50 4.29 17.72
C SER A 99 -6.20 4.51 18.48
N TYR A 100 -5.09 4.10 17.90
CA TYR A 100 -3.72 4.33 18.37
C TYR A 100 -2.86 4.94 17.28
N ARG A 101 -1.83 5.68 17.69
CA ARG A 101 -0.81 6.21 16.78
C ARG A 101 0.55 5.63 17.14
N VAL A 102 1.21 5.02 16.17
CA VAL A 102 2.56 4.48 16.32
C VAL A 102 3.54 5.50 15.76
N LEU A 103 4.29 6.17 16.63
CA LEU A 103 5.11 7.34 16.29
C LEU A 103 6.51 6.98 15.78
N GLY A 104 7.00 5.79 16.10
CA GLY A 104 8.33 5.29 15.75
C GLY A 104 8.31 3.77 15.56
N ASP A 105 9.48 3.18 15.36
CA ASP A 105 9.57 1.72 15.24
C ASP A 105 9.07 1.07 16.54
N LEU A 106 8.19 0.07 16.40
CA LEU A 106 7.60 -0.65 17.53
C LEU A 106 8.08 -2.09 17.50
N VAL A 107 8.68 -2.57 18.58
CA VAL A 107 9.17 -3.94 18.71
C VAL A 107 8.37 -4.65 19.79
N LEU A 108 7.65 -5.70 19.42
CA LEU A 108 6.85 -6.51 20.34
C LEU A 108 7.67 -7.72 20.77
N THR A 109 7.77 -7.96 22.07
CA THR A 109 8.49 -9.12 22.64
C THR A 109 7.68 -9.75 23.76
N ASN A 110 7.91 -11.04 24.04
CA ASN A 110 7.47 -11.72 25.26
C ASN A 110 6.00 -11.46 25.65
N GLY A 111 5.04 -11.85 24.81
CA GLY A 111 3.62 -11.73 25.14
C GLY A 111 2.69 -11.72 23.93
N ASN A 112 1.39 -11.76 24.22
CA ASN A 112 0.34 -11.70 23.22
C ASN A 112 -0.21 -10.28 23.12
N TYR A 113 -0.09 -9.67 21.95
CA TYR A 113 -0.57 -8.34 21.61
C TYR A 113 -1.80 -8.48 20.73
N THR A 114 -2.97 -8.22 21.28
CA THR A 114 -4.23 -8.37 20.56
C THR A 114 -4.83 -7.02 20.25
N LEU A 115 -4.98 -6.71 18.97
CA LEU A 115 -5.80 -5.62 18.49
C LEU A 115 -7.21 -6.18 18.29
N ASN A 116 -8.16 -5.67 19.06
CA ASN A 116 -9.55 -6.09 19.03
C ASN A 116 -10.42 -4.87 18.76
N ASN A 117 -11.01 -4.80 17.56
CA ASN A 117 -11.70 -3.59 17.08
C ASN A 117 -10.80 -2.34 17.20
N ALA A 118 -9.52 -2.47 16.86
CA ALA A 118 -8.53 -1.41 16.97
C ALA A 118 -8.08 -0.92 15.60
N THR A 119 -7.64 0.34 15.54
CA THR A 119 -6.95 0.89 14.37
C THR A 119 -5.64 1.51 14.81
N PHE A 120 -4.52 0.99 14.31
CA PHE A 120 -3.22 1.61 14.50
C PHE A 120 -2.85 2.39 13.25
N TYR A 121 -2.64 3.69 13.43
CA TYR A 121 -2.08 4.59 12.43
C TYR A 121 -0.58 4.65 12.62
N VAL A 122 0.19 4.13 11.67
CA VAL A 122 1.64 3.97 11.77
C VAL A 122 2.35 5.03 10.96
N GLU A 123 3.18 5.85 11.60
CA GLU A 123 3.88 6.94 10.92
C GLU A 123 4.70 6.44 9.75
N GLY A 124 4.59 7.13 8.61
CA GLY A 124 5.47 6.87 7.49
C GLY A 124 5.13 7.59 6.21
N VAL A 125 6.19 7.93 5.48
CA VAL A 125 6.09 8.63 4.20
C VAL A 125 6.93 7.88 3.17
N ALA A 126 6.34 7.64 2.00
CA ALA A 126 7.08 7.21 0.82
C ALA A 126 7.75 8.42 0.16
N GLY A 127 9.04 8.28 -0.12
CA GLY A 127 9.85 9.25 -0.84
C GLY A 127 10.64 8.61 -1.99
N LYS A 128 11.22 9.47 -2.82
CA LYS A 128 12.11 9.09 -3.92
C LYS A 128 13.57 9.15 -3.42
N ALA A 129 14.35 8.09 -3.61
CA ALA A 129 15.79 8.08 -3.36
C ALA A 129 16.55 7.82 -4.65
N ALA A 130 17.52 8.69 -4.97
CA ALA A 130 18.36 8.53 -6.15
C ALA A 130 19.30 7.32 -6.00
N ILE A 131 19.54 6.62 -7.11
CA ILE A 131 20.52 5.53 -7.18
C ILE A 131 21.77 6.07 -7.88
N PHE A 132 22.96 5.77 -7.32
CA PHE A 132 24.25 6.26 -7.86
C PHE A 132 24.51 5.85 -9.32
N THR A 133 23.85 4.82 -9.82
CA THR A 133 23.96 4.30 -11.20
C THR A 133 22.92 4.90 -12.16
N GLY A 134 22.16 5.91 -11.71
CA GLY A 134 21.03 6.48 -12.44
C GLY A 134 19.71 5.79 -12.07
N GLY A 135 18.61 6.54 -12.17
CA GLY A 135 17.27 6.11 -11.75
C GLY A 135 16.99 6.37 -10.26
N TYR A 136 15.79 5.99 -9.83
CA TYR A 136 15.33 6.17 -8.47
C TYR A 136 14.74 4.89 -7.88
N GLN A 137 14.92 4.69 -6.57
CA GLN A 137 14.24 3.67 -5.78
C GLN A 137 13.25 4.34 -4.81
N ARG A 138 12.20 3.60 -4.40
CA ARG A 138 11.31 4.09 -3.35
C ARG A 138 12.02 3.91 -2.01
N ASN A 139 12.09 4.98 -1.25
CA ASN A 139 12.55 4.96 0.14
C ASN A 139 11.37 5.24 1.04
N VAL A 140 11.19 4.45 2.09
CA VAL A 140 10.14 4.68 3.09
C VAL A 140 10.81 5.08 4.39
N SER A 141 10.63 6.33 4.79
CA SER A 141 11.11 6.87 6.08
C SER A 141 10.17 6.54 7.24
N GLY A 142 9.20 5.65 7.01
CA GLY A 142 8.20 5.24 7.99
C GLY A 142 8.66 4.22 9.01
N SER A 143 7.81 4.04 10.02
CA SER A 143 7.97 3.11 11.12
C SER A 143 7.62 1.68 10.71
N THR A 144 8.21 0.75 11.44
CA THR A 144 8.01 -0.69 11.33
C THR A 144 7.34 -1.21 12.59
N ILE A 145 6.48 -2.21 12.47
CA ILE A 145 6.05 -3.03 13.62
C ILE A 145 6.78 -4.36 13.51
N THR A 146 7.69 -4.62 14.44
CA THR A 146 8.43 -5.88 14.52
C THR A 146 7.77 -6.81 15.54
N VAL A 147 7.38 -8.00 15.11
CA VAL A 147 7.00 -9.09 16.01
C VAL A 147 8.26 -9.91 16.28
N GLY A 148 8.85 -9.67 17.45
CA GLY A 148 10.10 -10.29 17.89
C GLY A 148 9.89 -11.51 18.77
N ALA A 149 10.99 -11.97 19.40
CA ALA A 149 11.02 -13.20 20.19
C ALA A 149 9.86 -13.34 21.20
N ASN A 150 9.23 -14.52 21.22
CA ASN A 150 8.11 -14.87 22.09
C ASN A 150 6.90 -13.92 22.01
N ALA A 151 6.70 -13.21 20.89
CA ALA A 151 5.57 -12.31 20.70
C ALA A 151 4.54 -12.88 19.73
N THR A 152 3.27 -12.74 20.04
CA THR A 152 2.20 -12.94 19.05
C THR A 152 1.48 -11.62 18.84
N LEU A 153 1.36 -11.17 17.60
CA LEU A 153 0.50 -10.06 17.23
C LEU A 153 -0.76 -10.61 16.58
N THR A 154 -1.93 -10.30 17.14
CA THR A 154 -3.23 -10.73 16.62
C THR A 154 -4.06 -9.51 16.26
N LEU A 155 -4.54 -9.46 15.01
CA LEU A 155 -5.51 -8.49 14.54
C LEU A 155 -6.86 -9.21 14.42
N ASP A 156 -7.83 -8.76 15.20
CA ASP A 156 -9.19 -9.24 15.21
C ASP A 156 -10.13 -8.06 14.93
N ASN A 157 -10.79 -8.08 13.76
CA ASN A 157 -11.56 -6.96 13.23
C ASN A 157 -10.83 -5.61 13.37
N SER A 158 -9.54 -5.60 13.03
CA SER A 158 -8.64 -4.50 13.33
C SER A 158 -7.85 -4.06 12.10
N THR A 159 -7.39 -2.81 12.12
CA THR A 159 -6.71 -2.18 10.99
C THR A 159 -5.31 -1.71 11.37
N LEU A 160 -4.31 -2.06 10.55
CA LEU A 160 -3.02 -1.39 10.51
C LEU A 160 -2.94 -0.59 9.22
N THR A 161 -2.63 0.71 9.32
CA THR A 161 -2.55 1.57 8.14
C THR A 161 -1.55 2.71 8.35
N ALA A 162 -1.04 3.28 7.26
CA ALA A 162 -0.14 4.42 7.33
C ALA A 162 -0.86 5.62 7.97
N ALA A 163 -0.16 6.33 8.84
CA ALA A 163 -0.55 7.66 9.28
C ALA A 163 -0.01 8.69 8.29
N GLY A 164 -0.86 9.61 7.84
CA GLY A 164 -0.43 10.76 7.03
C GLY A 164 -1.59 11.61 6.57
N SER A 165 -1.29 12.69 5.85
CA SER A 165 -2.25 13.61 5.25
C SER A 165 -2.47 13.28 3.76
N THR A 166 -3.48 13.90 3.16
CA THR A 166 -3.76 13.79 1.72
C THR A 166 -2.69 14.44 0.82
N THR A 167 -1.67 15.09 1.39
CA THR A 167 -0.62 15.79 0.64
C THR A 167 0.63 14.94 0.44
N ASP A 168 0.85 13.94 1.29
CA ASP A 168 1.97 13.02 1.20
C ASP A 168 1.50 11.67 0.63
N CYS A 169 2.44 10.80 0.22
CA CYS A 169 2.13 9.39 -0.04
C CYS A 169 2.36 8.63 1.28
N PRO A 170 1.34 8.48 2.14
CA PRO A 170 1.51 7.83 3.42
C PRO A 170 1.85 6.36 3.17
N MET A 171 3.02 5.95 3.66
CA MET A 171 3.46 4.57 3.55
C MET A 171 4.34 4.23 4.74
N TRP A 172 3.96 3.20 5.47
CA TRP A 172 4.78 2.65 6.56
C TRP A 172 5.53 1.41 6.09
N ARG A 173 6.48 0.91 6.86
CA ARG A 173 7.35 -0.19 6.40
C ARG A 173 6.67 -1.56 6.46
N GLY A 174 5.61 -1.67 7.27
CA GLY A 174 4.80 -2.88 7.44
C GLY A 174 5.17 -3.71 8.66
N VAL A 175 4.63 -4.93 8.73
CA VAL A 175 4.90 -5.88 9.81
C VAL A 175 6.08 -6.76 9.44
N VAL A 176 7.08 -6.79 10.32
CA VAL A 176 8.26 -7.63 10.16
C VAL A 176 8.26 -8.72 11.22
N LEU A 177 8.29 -9.97 10.80
CA LEU A 177 8.53 -11.13 11.64
C LEU A 177 10.05 -11.35 11.72
N ASP A 178 10.66 -10.82 12.76
CA ASP A 178 12.10 -10.91 12.98
C ASP A 178 12.40 -10.94 14.48
N ASP A 179 12.95 -12.06 14.93
CA ASP A 179 13.39 -12.25 16.30
C ASP A 179 14.80 -11.69 16.55
N ARG A 180 15.49 -11.21 15.51
CA ARG A 180 16.90 -10.79 15.53
C ARG A 180 17.83 -11.90 16.06
N GLY A 181 17.46 -13.16 15.82
CA GLY A 181 18.17 -14.34 16.33
C GLY A 181 18.12 -14.49 17.86
N GLN A 182 17.14 -13.88 18.52
CA GLN A 182 16.97 -13.93 19.98
C GLN A 182 15.89 -14.94 20.45
N ALA A 183 15.14 -15.57 19.54
CA ALA A 183 14.10 -16.51 19.93
C ALA A 183 14.72 -17.87 20.35
N PRO A 184 14.34 -18.42 21.51
CA PRO A 184 14.57 -19.84 21.80
C PRO A 184 14.01 -20.72 20.69
N ALA A 185 14.64 -21.86 20.41
CA ALA A 185 14.11 -22.82 19.43
C ALA A 185 12.67 -23.22 19.80
N GLY A 186 11.72 -22.96 18.89
CA GLY A 186 10.29 -23.26 19.09
C GLY A 186 9.46 -22.14 19.76
N ALA A 187 10.05 -20.98 20.06
CA ALA A 187 9.33 -19.80 20.54
C ALA A 187 8.53 -19.11 19.42
N PRO A 188 7.24 -18.77 19.64
CA PRO A 188 6.42 -18.12 18.62
C PRO A 188 6.80 -16.64 18.46
N TYR A 189 7.15 -16.23 17.24
CA TYR A 189 6.99 -14.86 16.75
C TYR A 189 5.99 -14.91 15.62
N GLN A 190 4.72 -14.77 15.99
CA GLN A 190 3.58 -15.11 15.16
C GLN A 190 2.76 -13.87 14.83
N LEU A 191 2.32 -13.75 13.58
CA LEU A 191 1.29 -12.80 13.17
C LEU A 191 -0.01 -13.55 12.86
N VAL A 192 -1.11 -13.12 13.46
CA VAL A 192 -2.45 -13.61 13.15
C VAL A 192 -3.30 -12.43 12.67
N VAL A 193 -3.85 -12.51 11.47
CA VAL A 193 -4.72 -11.48 10.88
C VAL A 193 -6.03 -12.17 10.52
N GLN A 194 -7.10 -11.83 11.24
CA GLN A 194 -8.37 -12.54 11.17
C GLN A 194 -9.58 -11.61 11.28
N ASN A 195 -10.77 -12.16 11.03
CA ASN A 195 -12.06 -11.51 11.29
C ASN A 195 -12.21 -10.13 10.63
N ASN A 196 -12.05 -10.05 9.30
CA ASN A 196 -12.15 -8.83 8.51
C ASN A 196 -11.09 -7.76 8.85
N SER A 197 -9.94 -8.19 9.36
CA SER A 197 -8.83 -7.27 9.62
C SER A 197 -8.23 -6.73 8.33
N VAL A 198 -7.59 -5.57 8.43
CA VAL A 198 -7.02 -4.85 7.28
C VAL A 198 -5.57 -4.48 7.54
N ILE A 199 -4.68 -4.78 6.60
CA ILE A 199 -3.33 -4.22 6.55
C ILE A 199 -3.20 -3.42 5.25
N SER A 200 -2.93 -2.12 5.36
CA SER A 200 -2.90 -1.23 4.20
C SER A 200 -1.80 -0.18 4.21
N HIS A 201 -1.51 0.35 3.02
CA HIS A 201 -0.53 1.42 2.81
C HIS A 201 0.88 1.06 3.35
N ALA A 202 1.25 -0.21 3.32
CA ALA A 202 2.57 -0.66 3.71
C ALA A 202 3.50 -0.81 2.50
N LEU A 203 4.80 -0.61 2.72
CA LEU A 203 5.83 -1.04 1.77
C LEU A 203 5.77 -2.56 1.59
N CYS A 204 5.73 -3.30 2.68
CA CYS A 204 5.52 -4.74 2.67
C CYS A 204 4.60 -5.10 3.83
N ALA A 205 3.35 -5.48 3.57
CA ALA A 205 2.38 -5.69 4.66
C ALA A 205 2.85 -6.76 5.66
N VAL A 206 3.37 -7.89 5.17
CA VAL A 206 3.96 -8.95 5.99
C VAL A 206 5.32 -9.35 5.42
N LYS A 207 6.37 -9.25 6.23
CA LYS A 207 7.74 -9.60 5.85
C LYS A 207 8.34 -10.65 6.80
N ALA A 208 8.85 -11.75 6.26
CA ALA A 208 9.51 -12.84 6.97
C ALA A 208 10.87 -13.16 6.30
N GLU A 209 12.00 -13.06 7.01
CA GLU A 209 13.34 -13.07 6.36
C GLU A 209 14.44 -13.94 6.98
N THR A 210 14.41 -14.27 8.27
CA THR A 210 15.66 -14.68 8.96
C THR A 210 15.55 -15.90 9.89
N SER A 211 14.35 -16.43 10.14
CA SER A 211 14.15 -17.47 11.15
C SER A 211 12.99 -18.45 10.80
N THR A 212 12.38 -19.14 11.76
CA THR A 212 11.11 -19.93 11.71
C THR A 212 9.83 -19.14 12.10
N PRO A 213 9.49 -18.01 11.43
CA PRO A 213 8.26 -17.28 11.70
C PRO A 213 7.04 -18.09 11.34
N ALA A 214 5.90 -17.71 11.91
CA ALA A 214 4.61 -18.21 11.48
C ALA A 214 3.63 -17.05 11.26
N TYR A 215 2.81 -17.15 10.23
CA TYR A 215 1.68 -16.24 10.06
C TYR A 215 0.40 -16.99 9.71
N VAL A 216 -0.72 -16.49 10.22
CA VAL A 216 -2.06 -16.95 9.88
C VAL A 216 -2.81 -15.75 9.35
N LEU A 217 -3.03 -15.71 8.04
CA LEU A 217 -3.83 -14.67 7.39
C LEU A 217 -5.14 -15.33 6.94
N ASP A 218 -6.25 -14.95 7.56
CA ASP A 218 -7.56 -15.53 7.25
C ASP A 218 -8.66 -14.46 7.21
N HIS A 219 -9.61 -14.57 6.28
CA HIS A 219 -10.77 -13.67 6.18
C HIS A 219 -10.44 -12.18 6.35
N SER A 220 -9.42 -11.69 5.64
CA SER A 220 -8.84 -10.36 5.87
C SER A 220 -8.43 -9.68 4.57
N THR A 221 -8.27 -8.35 4.61
CA THR A 221 -7.96 -7.55 3.42
C THR A 221 -6.56 -6.93 3.51
N PHE A 222 -5.80 -7.08 2.43
CA PHE A 222 -4.49 -6.45 2.25
C PHE A 222 -4.62 -5.48 1.08
N ALA A 223 -4.68 -4.18 1.37
CA ALA A 223 -5.01 -3.16 0.38
C ALA A 223 -3.91 -2.11 0.23
N HIS A 224 -3.62 -1.66 -0.99
CA HIS A 224 -2.72 -0.52 -1.25
C HIS A 224 -1.30 -0.71 -0.70
N ASN A 225 -0.84 -1.95 -0.61
CA ASN A 225 0.52 -2.28 -0.19
C ASN A 225 1.41 -2.45 -1.42
N LEU A 226 2.69 -2.08 -1.35
CA LEU A 226 3.61 -2.36 -2.46
C LEU A 226 3.88 -3.87 -2.60
N THR A 227 4.02 -4.55 -1.49
CA THR A 227 4.10 -6.02 -1.40
C THR A 227 3.14 -6.48 -0.30
N HIS A 228 2.33 -7.51 -0.55
CA HIS A 228 1.42 -8.01 0.47
C HIS A 228 2.12 -8.98 1.41
N VAL A 229 2.73 -10.03 0.86
CA VAL A 229 3.50 -10.99 1.66
C VAL A 229 4.83 -11.26 0.97
N TYR A 230 5.90 -11.04 1.72
CA TYR A 230 7.26 -11.41 1.34
C TYR A 230 7.81 -12.38 2.37
N ASP A 231 8.11 -13.59 1.92
CA ASP A 231 8.55 -14.67 2.79
C ASP A 231 9.75 -15.41 2.18
N LYS A 232 10.91 -15.17 2.79
CA LYS A 232 12.16 -15.89 2.53
C LYS A 232 12.61 -16.73 3.72
N ALA A 233 11.75 -16.88 4.72
CA ALA A 233 12.10 -17.53 5.96
C ALA A 233 12.07 -19.05 5.81
N ILE A 234 12.72 -19.75 6.76
CA ILE A 234 12.77 -21.20 6.78
C ILE A 234 11.71 -21.68 7.78
N HIS A 235 10.62 -22.29 7.29
CA HIS A 235 9.49 -22.73 8.12
C HIS A 235 9.72 -24.12 8.72
N THR A 236 10.72 -24.25 9.60
CA THR A 236 11.04 -25.52 10.29
C THR A 236 10.42 -25.65 11.68
N GLY A 237 9.62 -24.68 12.11
CA GLY A 237 8.85 -24.73 13.37
C GLY A 237 7.61 -25.63 13.29
N SER A 238 6.96 -25.86 14.44
CA SER A 238 5.71 -26.64 14.52
C SER A 238 4.47 -25.87 14.04
N GLN A 239 4.57 -24.55 13.96
CA GLN A 239 3.51 -23.69 13.45
C GLN A 239 3.60 -23.59 11.93
N VAL A 240 2.43 -23.59 11.27
CA VAL A 240 2.30 -23.55 9.82
C VAL A 240 1.88 -22.16 9.39
N SER A 241 2.60 -21.60 8.42
CA SER A 241 2.21 -20.36 7.77
C SER A 241 1.07 -20.62 6.79
N GLN A 242 -0.01 -19.86 6.91
CA GLN A 242 -1.23 -20.04 6.13
C GLN A 242 -1.84 -18.72 5.68
N ILE A 243 -2.39 -18.74 4.47
CA ILE A 243 -3.19 -17.68 3.87
C ILE A 243 -4.48 -18.31 3.36
N ALA A 244 -5.62 -17.84 3.84
CA ALA A 244 -6.92 -18.36 3.44
C ALA A 244 -7.95 -17.23 3.39
N HIS A 245 -8.91 -17.28 2.47
CA HIS A 245 -10.03 -16.33 2.40
C HIS A 245 -9.64 -14.83 2.46
N CYS A 246 -8.42 -14.48 2.01
CA CYS A 246 -7.94 -13.10 2.02
C CYS A 246 -8.24 -12.41 0.68
N THR A 247 -8.46 -11.09 0.75
CA THR A 247 -8.50 -10.23 -0.43
C THR A 247 -7.20 -9.44 -0.53
N PHE A 248 -6.51 -9.56 -1.66
CA PHE A 248 -5.31 -8.79 -1.98
C PHE A 248 -5.65 -7.79 -3.08
N SER A 249 -5.56 -6.50 -2.77
CA SER A 249 -5.86 -5.43 -3.72
C SER A 249 -4.74 -4.40 -3.72
N SER A 250 -4.21 -4.13 -4.90
CA SER A 250 -3.21 -3.10 -5.11
C SER A 250 -3.69 -2.15 -6.17
N ASP A 251 -3.62 -0.86 -5.88
CA ASP A 251 -3.87 0.20 -6.86
C ASP A 251 -2.51 0.74 -7.33
N PRO A 252 -2.08 0.41 -8.57
CA PRO A 252 -0.85 0.92 -9.13
C PRO A 252 -0.76 2.45 -9.05
N ALA A 253 -1.87 3.16 -9.21
CA ALA A 253 -1.91 4.63 -9.16
C ALA A 253 -1.62 5.20 -7.77
N GLN A 254 -2.02 4.52 -6.70
CA GLN A 254 -1.62 4.89 -5.33
C GLN A 254 -0.20 4.41 -4.98
N MET A 255 0.27 3.33 -5.61
CA MET A 255 1.64 2.86 -5.50
C MET A 255 2.65 3.73 -6.27
N HIS A 256 2.16 4.56 -7.21
CA HIS A 256 2.89 5.49 -8.08
C HIS A 256 3.14 6.89 -7.47
N LEU A 257 3.07 7.10 -6.16
CA LEU A 257 3.48 8.38 -5.58
C LEU A 257 4.69 8.20 -4.63
N PRO A 258 5.72 9.07 -4.72
CA PRO A 258 5.93 10.13 -5.71
C PRO A 258 6.62 9.58 -6.97
N TYR A 259 5.86 9.32 -8.05
CA TYR A 259 6.39 8.96 -9.37
C TYR A 259 6.19 10.12 -10.36
N ASP A 260 7.28 10.57 -10.97
CA ASP A 260 7.27 11.21 -12.28
C ASP A 260 7.84 10.18 -13.27
N GLN A 261 7.07 9.75 -14.26
CA GLN A 261 7.53 8.76 -15.26
C GLN A 261 8.59 9.32 -16.23
N THR A 262 9.54 10.14 -15.77
CA THR A 262 10.44 10.88 -16.66
C THR A 262 11.64 10.06 -17.11
N SER A 263 11.87 8.86 -16.57
CA SER A 263 13.00 8.02 -16.96
C SER A 263 12.66 6.55 -17.18
N THR A 264 13.08 6.04 -18.34
CA THR A 264 13.17 4.60 -18.65
C THR A 264 14.17 3.84 -17.76
N SER A 265 14.91 4.54 -16.89
CA SER A 265 15.81 3.97 -15.89
C SER A 265 15.20 3.80 -14.50
N ASP A 266 13.93 4.20 -14.29
CA ASP A 266 13.22 3.96 -13.04
C ASP A 266 12.88 2.47 -12.92
N LYS A 267 13.73 1.74 -12.18
CA LYS A 267 13.59 0.31 -11.93
C LYS A 267 12.64 0.09 -10.75
N PHE A 268 11.34 0.06 -10.99
CA PHE A 268 10.41 -0.51 -10.02
C PHE A 268 10.12 -1.97 -10.34
N TYR A 269 10.47 -2.82 -9.36
CA TYR A 269 10.20 -4.24 -9.36
C TYR A 269 8.69 -4.47 -9.50
N THR A 270 8.34 -5.39 -10.40
CA THR A 270 7.00 -5.93 -10.61
C THR A 270 6.26 -6.12 -9.29
N TYR A 271 5.01 -5.67 -9.23
CA TYR A 271 4.08 -6.06 -8.17
C TYR A 271 4.08 -7.59 -8.06
N GLN A 272 4.49 -8.09 -6.90
CA GLN A 272 4.32 -9.49 -6.53
C GLN A 272 3.36 -9.49 -5.34
N ALA A 273 2.13 -9.96 -5.57
CA ALA A 273 1.17 -10.18 -4.49
C ALA A 273 1.75 -11.15 -3.45
N LEU A 274 2.57 -12.10 -3.91
CA LEU A 274 3.18 -13.13 -3.10
C LEU A 274 4.61 -13.41 -3.60
N CYS A 275 5.59 -13.36 -2.70
CA CYS A 275 6.94 -13.86 -2.96
C CYS A 275 7.27 -14.92 -1.90
N LEU A 276 7.03 -16.20 -2.22
CA LEU A 276 7.38 -17.34 -1.36
C LEU A 276 8.60 -18.06 -1.96
N THR A 277 9.62 -18.31 -1.16
CA THR A 277 10.67 -19.27 -1.54
C THR A 277 10.26 -20.69 -1.15
N PRO A 278 10.23 -21.66 -2.09
CA PRO A 278 9.72 -23.00 -1.83
C PRO A 278 10.73 -23.83 -1.04
N ASN A 279 10.65 -23.77 0.29
CA ASN A 279 11.33 -24.69 1.22
C ASN A 279 10.47 -24.88 2.47
N GLY A 280 9.55 -25.87 2.47
CA GLY A 280 8.78 -26.25 3.67
C GLY A 280 7.26 -26.05 3.58
N ASN A 281 6.55 -26.36 4.68
CA ASN A 281 5.10 -26.56 4.82
C ASN A 281 4.25 -25.32 4.45
N TYR A 282 3.96 -25.12 3.16
CA TYR A 282 2.93 -24.19 2.70
C TYR A 282 1.67 -24.97 2.30
N ASN A 283 0.50 -24.59 2.82
CA ASN A 283 -0.77 -25.04 2.27
C ASN A 283 -1.13 -24.12 1.08
N ASN A 284 -1.55 -24.73 -0.03
CA ASN A 284 -1.78 -24.11 -1.35
C ASN A 284 -2.25 -22.64 -1.30
N VAL A 285 -1.48 -21.74 -1.93
CA VAL A 285 -1.83 -20.32 -2.06
C VAL A 285 -2.48 -20.08 -3.42
N LEU A 286 -3.75 -19.68 -3.42
CA LEU A 286 -4.46 -19.28 -4.64
C LEU A 286 -4.12 -17.81 -4.93
N ASP A 287 -3.38 -17.61 -6.02
CA ASP A 287 -3.01 -16.29 -6.55
C ASP A 287 -4.15 -15.76 -7.42
N VAL A 288 -4.81 -14.67 -7.01
CA VAL A 288 -5.87 -14.03 -7.78
C VAL A 288 -5.33 -12.72 -8.34
N HIS A 289 -4.99 -12.72 -9.63
CA HIS A 289 -4.65 -11.53 -10.39
C HIS A 289 -5.93 -11.00 -11.01
N ASP A 290 -6.38 -9.81 -10.61
CA ASP A 290 -7.30 -9.03 -11.43
C ASP A 290 -6.46 -8.11 -12.33
N ASN A 291 -6.03 -8.67 -13.47
CA ASN A 291 -5.46 -7.89 -14.56
C ASN A 291 -6.61 -7.47 -15.48
N THR A 292 -7.35 -6.44 -15.10
CA THR A 292 -8.24 -5.69 -16.01
C THR A 292 -7.84 -4.25 -16.09
#